data_AF-A0A0B7FVF0-F1
#
_entry.id   AF-A0A0B7FVF0-F1
#
_cell.length_a   1.000
_cell.length_b   1.000
_cell.length_c   1.000
_cell.angle_alpha   90.00
_cell.angle_beta   90.00
_cell.angle_gamma   90.00
#
_symmetry.space_group_name_H-M   'P 1'
#
loop_
_entity.id
_entity.type
_entity.pdbx_description
1 polymer ?
#
loop_
_entity_poly.entity_id
_entity_poly.type
_entity_poly.pdbx_seq_one_letter_code
_entity_poly.pdbx_strand_id
1 'polypeptide(L)'
;MSTYESLRRQCRTLEALVNDKLTAYSRLAVTLSSGQSGDLEQGSAARWSDMEEEIEGLVEKLRETNDEMAKLMSESQVEVTASMGHSAQMHREVLEDYVRDFGRAKTNVRGALDRANLLSNVRSDINAYKAARSSATDSLLAERGRIDNSHRMTDDVLAQAYETRAEFSRQRSSLAGISARMSGVLNSMPGINSLIGMIHSRRRRDAIVLGCVIGLCFLALISFMGR
;
A
#
# COMPACT_ATOMS: atom_id res chain seq x y z
N MET A 1 -25.98 -2.95 -37.70
CA MET A 1 -25.02 -2.19 -36.86
C MET A 1 -25.43 -2.21 -35.39
N SER A 2 -26.65 -1.78 -35.00
CA SER A 2 -27.11 -1.78 -33.59
C SER A 2 -26.98 -3.13 -32.85
N THR A 3 -27.38 -4.24 -33.48
CA THR A 3 -27.33 -5.59 -32.88
C THR A 3 -25.90 -6.10 -32.62
N TYR A 4 -24.95 -5.75 -33.50
CA TYR A 4 -23.55 -6.11 -33.31
C TYR A 4 -22.92 -5.32 -32.16
N GLU A 5 -23.24 -4.03 -32.05
CA GLU A 5 -22.76 -3.19 -30.95
C GLU A 5 -23.31 -3.63 -29.59
N SER A 6 -24.58 -4.06 -29.53
CA SER A 6 -25.15 -4.60 -28.29
C SER A 6 -24.46 -5.90 -27.87
N LEU A 7 -24.22 -6.82 -28.82
CA LEU A 7 -23.57 -8.10 -28.53
C LEU A 7 -22.11 -7.90 -28.12
N ARG A 8 -21.40 -6.96 -28.76
CA ARG A 8 -20.03 -6.58 -28.39
C ARG A 8 -19.95 -5.99 -26.97
N ARG A 9 -20.92 -5.18 -26.58
CA ARG A 9 -21.01 -4.68 -25.20
C ARG A 9 -21.26 -5.81 -24.21
N GLN A 10 -22.15 -6.74 -24.55
CA GLN A 10 -22.44 -7.92 -23.73
C GLN A 10 -21.21 -8.82 -23.55
N CYS A 11 -20.45 -9.10 -24.62
CA CYS A 11 -19.21 -9.87 -24.52
C CYS A 11 -18.21 -9.20 -23.56
N ARG A 12 -17.99 -7.89 -23.67
CA ARG A 12 -17.09 -7.17 -22.74
C ARG A 12 -17.56 -7.23 -21.29
N THR A 13 -18.86 -7.16 -21.05
CA THR A 13 -19.39 -7.29 -19.68
C THR A 13 -19.22 -8.70 -19.13
N LEU A 14 -19.41 -9.73 -19.97
CA LEU A 14 -19.19 -11.12 -19.59
C LEU A 14 -17.71 -11.40 -19.33
N GLU A 15 -16.80 -10.90 -20.18
CA GLU A 15 -15.35 -11.00 -19.98
C GLU A 15 -14.93 -10.39 -18.63
N ALA A 16 -15.43 -9.20 -18.28
CA ALA A 16 -15.14 -8.58 -17.00
C ALA A 16 -15.63 -9.43 -15.82
N LEU A 17 -16.85 -9.97 -15.90
CA LEU A 17 -17.41 -10.84 -14.86
C LEU A 17 -16.63 -12.14 -14.71
N VAL A 18 -16.24 -12.78 -15.82
CA VAL A 18 -15.40 -14.00 -15.81
C VAL A 18 -14.06 -13.70 -15.14
N ASN A 19 -13.41 -12.59 -15.50
CA ASN A 19 -12.13 -12.21 -14.93
C ASN A 19 -12.21 -11.95 -13.40
N ASP A 20 -13.24 -11.26 -12.94
CA ASP A 20 -13.43 -10.97 -11.52
C ASP A 20 -13.65 -12.25 -10.71
N LYS A 21 -14.49 -13.16 -11.22
CA LYS A 21 -14.79 -14.45 -10.58
C LYS A 21 -13.58 -15.40 -10.61
N LEU A 22 -12.85 -15.45 -11.72
CA LEU A 22 -11.62 -16.24 -11.84
C LEU A 22 -10.52 -15.72 -10.89
N THR A 23 -10.41 -14.41 -10.72
CA THR A 23 -9.50 -13.79 -9.75
C THR A 23 -9.91 -14.13 -8.31
N ALA A 24 -11.20 -14.11 -8.00
CA ALA A 24 -11.70 -14.52 -6.69
C ALA A 24 -11.41 -16.01 -6.41
N TYR A 25 -11.67 -16.88 -7.38
CA TYR A 25 -11.41 -18.32 -7.30
C TYR A 25 -9.92 -18.64 -7.09
N SER A 26 -9.03 -17.98 -7.83
CA SER A 26 -7.58 -18.15 -7.66
C SER A 26 -7.05 -17.62 -6.32
N ARG A 27 -7.58 -16.50 -5.81
CA ARG A 27 -7.23 -15.98 -4.48
C ARG A 27 -7.59 -16.95 -3.38
N LEU A 28 -8.78 -17.55 -3.45
CA LEU A 28 -9.18 -18.56 -2.49
C LEU A 28 -8.15 -19.71 -2.49
N ALA A 29 -7.63 -20.13 -3.66
CA ALA A 29 -6.64 -21.22 -3.75
C ALA A 29 -5.37 -20.92 -2.93
N VAL A 30 -4.92 -19.67 -3.01
CA VAL A 30 -3.75 -19.18 -2.27
C VAL A 30 -4.01 -19.20 -0.76
N THR A 31 -5.20 -18.76 -0.31
CA THR A 31 -5.55 -18.76 1.12
C THR A 31 -5.58 -20.14 1.75
N LEU A 32 -5.90 -21.18 0.97
CA LEU A 32 -5.86 -22.56 1.43
C LEU A 32 -4.43 -23.07 1.53
N SER A 33 -3.62 -22.76 0.52
CA SER A 33 -2.20 -23.17 0.49
C SER A 33 -1.35 -22.53 1.59
N SER A 34 -1.75 -21.36 2.11
CA SER A 34 -1.04 -20.66 3.18
C SER A 34 -1.33 -21.22 4.58
N GLY A 35 -2.20 -22.22 4.71
CA GLY A 35 -2.52 -22.85 6.00
C GLY A 35 -3.24 -21.94 7.00
N GLN A 36 -3.72 -20.77 6.56
CA GLN A 36 -4.58 -19.88 7.36
C GLN A 36 -5.99 -20.43 7.58
N SER A 37 -6.34 -21.53 6.90
CA SER A 37 -7.62 -22.23 6.99
C SER A 37 -7.69 -23.08 8.27
N GLY A 38 -7.56 -22.45 9.43
CA GLY A 38 -7.57 -23.14 10.73
C GLY A 38 -8.90 -23.78 11.13
N ASP A 39 -9.98 -23.62 10.36
CA ASP A 39 -11.33 -24.05 10.80
C ASP A 39 -12.39 -24.13 9.67
N LEU A 40 -11.97 -24.32 8.42
CA LEU A 40 -12.88 -24.31 7.25
C LEU A 40 -13.12 -25.73 6.71
N GLU A 41 -13.45 -26.66 7.61
CA GLU A 41 -13.83 -28.02 7.26
C GLU A 41 -15.27 -28.05 6.68
N GLN A 42 -15.43 -28.80 5.58
CA GLN A 42 -16.66 -29.04 4.80
C GLN A 42 -17.34 -27.85 4.09
N GLY A 43 -17.49 -26.68 4.71
CA GLY A 43 -18.18 -25.54 4.09
C GLY A 43 -17.42 -24.88 2.94
N SER A 44 -16.09 -25.04 2.91
CA SER A 44 -15.24 -24.49 1.85
C SER A 44 -15.41 -25.29 0.55
N ALA A 45 -15.36 -26.63 0.60
CA ALA A 45 -15.55 -27.56 -0.52
C ALA A 45 -16.79 -27.22 -1.38
N ALA A 46 -17.94 -27.00 -0.74
CA ALA A 46 -19.17 -26.62 -1.42
C ALA A 46 -19.05 -25.24 -2.11
N ARG A 47 -18.49 -24.24 -1.43
CA ARG A 47 -18.28 -22.89 -2.01
C ARG A 47 -17.36 -22.90 -3.23
N TRP A 48 -16.40 -23.82 -3.30
CA TRP A 48 -15.54 -23.97 -4.48
C TRP A 48 -16.29 -24.55 -5.66
N SER A 49 -17.11 -25.57 -5.40
CA SER A 49 -17.96 -26.20 -6.41
C SER A 49 -18.95 -25.18 -6.98
N ASP A 50 -19.60 -24.39 -6.12
CA ASP A 50 -20.55 -23.35 -6.54
C ASP A 50 -19.88 -22.28 -7.43
N MET A 51 -18.68 -21.85 -7.06
CA MET A 51 -17.91 -20.86 -7.83
C MET A 51 -17.40 -21.44 -9.15
N GLU A 52 -17.03 -22.73 -9.17
CA GLU A 52 -16.62 -23.45 -10.38
C GLU A 52 -17.78 -23.55 -11.37
N GLU A 53 -18.98 -23.92 -10.90
CA GLU A 53 -20.20 -23.96 -11.71
C GLU A 53 -20.59 -22.58 -12.24
N GLU A 54 -20.47 -21.53 -11.42
CA GLU A 54 -20.76 -20.15 -11.84
C GLU A 54 -19.81 -19.68 -12.94
N ILE A 55 -18.51 -19.97 -12.83
CA ILE A 55 -17.52 -19.61 -13.85
C ILE A 55 -17.75 -20.41 -15.14
N GLU A 56 -18.03 -21.72 -15.05
CA GLU A 56 -18.36 -22.55 -16.21
C GLU A 56 -19.59 -22.00 -16.95
N GLY A 57 -20.64 -21.62 -16.22
CA GLY A 57 -21.84 -21.01 -16.80
C GLY A 57 -21.59 -19.65 -17.45
N LEU A 58 -20.68 -18.83 -16.91
CA LEU A 58 -20.30 -17.54 -17.51
C LEU A 58 -19.45 -17.71 -18.77
N VAL A 59 -18.53 -18.67 -18.77
CA VAL A 59 -17.68 -18.99 -19.93
C VAL A 59 -18.54 -19.54 -21.07
N GLU A 60 -19.53 -20.40 -20.78
CA GLU A 60 -20.43 -20.92 -21.80
C GLU A 60 -21.29 -19.80 -22.42
N LYS A 61 -21.84 -18.89 -21.61
CA LYS A 61 -22.55 -17.71 -22.12
C LYS A 61 -21.66 -16.80 -22.97
N LEU A 62 -20.39 -16.63 -22.59
CA LEU A 62 -19.43 -15.87 -23.39
C LEU A 62 -19.15 -16.55 -24.74
N ARG A 63 -19.09 -17.89 -24.75
CA ARG A 63 -18.96 -18.68 -25.97
C ARG A 63 -20.17 -18.53 -26.89
N GLU A 64 -21.37 -18.69 -26.36
CA GLU A 64 -22.63 -18.52 -27.11
C GLU A 64 -22.72 -17.13 -27.75
N THR A 65 -22.48 -16.07 -26.98
CA THR A 65 -22.52 -14.68 -27.49
C THR A 65 -21.45 -14.41 -28.56
N ASN A 66 -20.28 -15.04 -28.45
CA ASN A 66 -19.22 -14.92 -29.44
C ASN A 66 -19.55 -15.70 -30.74
N ASP A 67 -20.18 -16.87 -30.63
CA ASP A 67 -20.65 -17.66 -31.77
C ASP A 67 -21.83 -16.97 -32.50
N GLU A 68 -22.75 -16.35 -31.75
CA GLU A 68 -23.80 -15.48 -32.31
C GLU A 68 -23.21 -14.28 -33.05
N MET A 69 -22.16 -13.68 -32.50
CA MET A 69 -21.47 -12.53 -33.12
C MET A 69 -20.81 -12.95 -34.43
N ALA A 70 -20.16 -14.12 -34.44
CA ALA A 70 -19.54 -14.67 -35.64
C ALA A 70 -20.58 -15.04 -36.71
N LYS A 71 -21.73 -15.61 -36.30
CA LYS A 71 -22.82 -15.97 -37.21
C LYS A 71 -23.46 -14.74 -37.87
N LEU A 72 -23.69 -13.67 -37.09
CA LEU A 72 -24.18 -12.39 -37.62
C LEU A 72 -23.22 -11.76 -38.65
N MET A 73 -21.92 -12.01 -38.50
CA MET A 73 -20.89 -11.55 -39.45
C MET A 73 -20.80 -12.42 -40.71
N SER A 74 -21.23 -13.69 -40.66
CA SER A 74 -21.25 -14.57 -41.84
C SER A 74 -22.57 -14.56 -42.62
N GLU A 75 -23.70 -14.38 -41.95
CA GLU A 75 -25.04 -14.46 -42.58
C GLU A 75 -25.54 -13.12 -43.13
N SER A 76 -25.06 -11.99 -42.61
CA SER A 76 -25.50 -10.67 -43.06
C SER A 76 -24.53 -10.11 -44.10
N GLN A 77 -25.04 -9.67 -45.26
CA GLN A 77 -24.35 -8.81 -46.25
C GLN A 77 -23.98 -7.43 -45.67
N VAL A 78 -23.55 -7.36 -44.42
CA VAL A 78 -22.88 -6.19 -43.86
C VAL A 78 -21.49 -6.19 -44.48
N GLU A 79 -21.08 -5.07 -45.09
CA GLU A 79 -19.67 -4.89 -45.47
C GLU A 79 -18.82 -5.12 -44.22
N VAL A 80 -18.22 -6.30 -44.10
CA VAL A 80 -17.37 -6.65 -42.96
C VAL A 80 -16.11 -5.82 -43.09
N THR A 81 -16.09 -4.66 -42.43
CA THR A 81 -14.88 -3.87 -42.30
C THR A 81 -13.82 -4.75 -41.64
N ALA A 82 -12.58 -4.71 -42.13
CA ALA A 82 -11.47 -5.50 -41.58
C ALA A 82 -11.34 -5.39 -40.03
N SER A 83 -11.75 -4.25 -39.46
CA SER A 83 -11.82 -4.01 -38.02
C SER A 83 -12.85 -4.87 -37.27
N MET A 84 -14.01 -5.18 -37.88
CA MET A 84 -15.05 -6.03 -37.29
C MET A 84 -14.61 -7.49 -37.29
N GLY A 85 -14.03 -7.96 -38.40
CA GLY A 85 -13.39 -9.27 -38.52
C GLY A 85 -12.33 -9.50 -37.45
N HIS A 86 -11.41 -8.55 -37.32
CA HIS A 86 -10.37 -8.59 -36.31
C HIS A 86 -10.93 -8.58 -34.88
N SER A 87 -11.94 -7.75 -34.58
CA SER A 87 -12.53 -7.69 -33.23
C SER A 87 -13.17 -9.01 -32.81
N ALA A 88 -13.85 -9.73 -33.71
CA ALA A 88 -14.45 -11.03 -33.38
C ALA A 88 -13.39 -12.13 -33.19
N GLN A 89 -12.31 -12.10 -33.99
CA GLN A 89 -11.17 -12.99 -33.77
C GLN A 89 -10.53 -12.75 -32.40
N MET A 90 -10.31 -11.49 -32.02
CA MET A 90 -9.77 -11.15 -30.69
C MET A 90 -10.67 -11.67 -29.55
N HIS A 91 -12.00 -11.56 -29.68
CA HIS A 91 -12.92 -12.11 -28.68
C HIS A 91 -12.85 -13.65 -28.57
N ARG A 92 -12.59 -14.37 -29.66
CA ARG A 92 -12.29 -15.82 -29.62
C ARG A 92 -10.99 -16.13 -28.90
N GLU A 93 -9.91 -15.42 -29.23
CA GLU A 93 -8.61 -15.62 -28.59
C GLU A 93 -8.69 -15.37 -27.08
N VAL A 94 -9.39 -14.30 -26.67
CA VAL A 94 -9.65 -13.98 -25.27
C VAL A 94 -10.47 -15.07 -24.56
N LEU A 95 -11.49 -15.63 -25.21
CA LEU A 95 -12.28 -16.74 -24.66
C LEU A 95 -11.41 -18.00 -24.46
N GLU A 96 -10.57 -18.35 -25.43
CA GLU A 96 -9.66 -19.50 -25.32
C GLU A 96 -8.66 -19.32 -24.17
N ASP A 97 -8.15 -18.11 -23.99
CA ASP A 97 -7.29 -17.76 -22.86
C ASP A 97 -8.03 -17.94 -21.52
N TYR A 98 -9.28 -17.47 -21.39
CA TYR A 98 -10.07 -17.68 -20.18
C TYR A 98 -10.34 -19.16 -19.89
N VAL A 99 -10.65 -19.97 -20.91
CA VAL A 99 -10.85 -21.42 -20.75
C VAL A 99 -9.57 -22.09 -20.24
N ARG A 100 -8.42 -21.74 -20.82
CA ARG A 100 -7.12 -22.28 -20.41
C ARG A 100 -6.77 -21.86 -18.98
N ASP A 101 -6.97 -20.60 -18.64
CA ASP A 101 -6.64 -20.07 -17.31
C ASP A 101 -7.58 -20.62 -16.24
N PHE A 102 -8.86 -20.83 -16.56
CA PHE A 102 -9.80 -21.53 -15.69
C PHE A 102 -9.37 -22.98 -15.44
N GLY A 103 -8.98 -23.73 -16.47
CA GLY A 103 -8.46 -25.09 -16.33
C GLY A 103 -7.20 -25.18 -15.45
N ARG A 104 -6.29 -24.21 -15.57
CA ARG A 104 -5.12 -24.08 -14.69
C ARG A 104 -5.52 -23.77 -13.25
N ALA A 105 -6.44 -22.82 -13.04
CA ALA A 105 -6.92 -22.46 -11.72
C ALA A 105 -7.60 -23.65 -11.01
N LYS A 106 -8.43 -24.41 -11.73
CA LYS A 106 -9.11 -25.62 -11.27
C LYS A 106 -8.14 -26.71 -10.81
N THR A 107 -7.07 -26.93 -11.59
CA THR A 107 -6.00 -27.87 -11.21
C THR A 107 -5.26 -27.41 -9.95
N ASN A 108 -4.96 -26.11 -9.84
CA ASN A 108 -4.29 -25.53 -8.67
C ASN A 108 -5.15 -25.62 -7.41
N VAL A 109 -6.45 -25.34 -7.49
CA VAL A 109 -7.38 -25.45 -6.37
C VAL A 109 -7.49 -26.90 -5.90
N ARG A 110 -7.66 -27.86 -6.81
CA ARG A 110 -7.68 -29.29 -6.47
C ARG A 110 -6.40 -29.73 -5.77
N GLY A 111 -5.24 -29.36 -6.33
CA GLY A 111 -3.95 -29.65 -5.69
C GLY A 111 -3.75 -28.96 -4.33
N ALA A 112 -4.38 -27.80 -4.09
CA ALA A 112 -4.38 -27.16 -2.78
C ALA A 112 -5.30 -27.89 -1.79
N LEU A 113 -6.48 -28.34 -2.24
CA LEU A 113 -7.45 -29.09 -1.45
C LEU A 113 -6.92 -30.46 -1.05
N ASP A 114 -6.30 -31.19 -1.98
CA ASP A 114 -5.69 -32.50 -1.69
C ASP A 114 -4.57 -32.36 -0.67
N ARG A 115 -3.71 -31.34 -0.81
CA ARG A 115 -2.67 -31.02 0.18
C ARG A 115 -3.26 -30.67 1.54
N ALA A 116 -4.33 -29.87 1.58
CA ALA A 116 -5.00 -29.52 2.83
C ALA A 116 -5.61 -30.75 3.52
N ASN A 117 -6.24 -31.65 2.75
CA ASN A 117 -6.82 -32.90 3.28
C ASN A 117 -5.73 -33.83 3.83
N LEU A 118 -4.62 -34.00 3.11
CA LEU A 118 -3.48 -34.80 3.58
C LEU A 118 -2.87 -34.21 4.87
N LEU A 119 -2.72 -32.88 4.94
CA LEU A 119 -2.18 -32.21 6.11
C LEU A 119 -3.15 -32.18 7.29
N SER A 120 -4.47 -32.17 7.07
CA SER A 120 -5.47 -32.25 8.14
C SER A 120 -5.33 -33.55 8.93
N ASN A 121 -5.25 -34.69 8.23
CA ASN A 121 -5.07 -36.00 8.86
C ASN A 121 -3.74 -36.07 9.65
N VAL A 122 -2.63 -35.62 9.05
CA VAL A 122 -1.33 -35.60 9.72
C VAL A 122 -1.35 -34.67 10.94
N ARG A 123 -2.01 -33.52 10.85
CA ARG A 123 -2.11 -32.58 11.98
C ARG A 123 -2.98 -33.14 13.10
N SER A 124 -4.07 -33.83 12.77
CA SER A 124 -4.90 -34.56 13.73
C SER A 124 -4.09 -35.64 14.45
N ASP A 125 -3.34 -36.47 13.70
CA ASP A 125 -2.49 -37.53 14.26
C ASP A 125 -1.35 -36.98 15.11
N ILE A 126 -0.69 -35.90 14.68
CA ILE A 126 0.35 -35.20 15.45
C ILE A 126 -0.26 -34.61 16.72
N ASN A 127 -1.43 -34.00 16.65
CA ASN A 127 -2.09 -33.42 17.83
C ASN A 127 -2.53 -34.51 18.80
N ALA A 128 -3.06 -35.64 18.31
CA ALA A 128 -3.40 -36.79 19.12
C ALA A 128 -2.15 -37.42 19.77
N TYR A 129 -1.05 -37.55 19.02
CA TYR A 129 0.23 -38.02 19.53
C TYR A 129 0.84 -37.05 20.56
N LYS A 130 0.79 -35.73 20.31
CA LYS A 130 1.22 -34.69 21.27
C LYS A 130 0.35 -34.67 22.52
N ALA A 131 -0.96 -34.83 22.40
CA ALA A 131 -1.87 -34.91 23.53
C ALA A 131 -1.58 -36.16 24.37
N ALA A 132 -1.40 -37.31 23.72
CA ALA A 132 -1.03 -38.57 24.36
C ALA A 132 0.36 -38.56 25.00
N ARG A 133 1.29 -37.75 24.47
CA ARG A 133 2.69 -37.67 24.90
C ARG A 133 3.05 -36.34 25.57
N SER A 134 2.07 -35.57 26.06
CA SER A 134 2.31 -34.33 26.81
C SER A 134 2.91 -34.63 28.20
N SER A 135 4.16 -35.10 28.19
CA SER A 135 4.98 -35.29 29.37
C SER A 135 5.60 -33.94 29.75
N ALA A 136 5.75 -33.69 31.06
CA ALA A 136 6.38 -32.49 31.59
C ALA A 136 7.70 -32.12 30.87
N THR A 137 8.45 -33.11 30.38
CA THR A 137 9.68 -32.95 29.61
C THR A 137 9.52 -32.11 28.34
N ASP A 138 8.42 -32.27 27.59
CA ASP A 138 8.22 -31.53 26.33
C ASP A 138 7.83 -30.06 26.60
N SER A 139 7.09 -29.83 27.69
CA SER A 139 6.83 -28.48 28.20
C SER A 139 8.13 -27.78 28.60
N LEU A 140 9.04 -28.49 29.26
CA LEU A 140 10.34 -27.95 29.67
C LEU A 140 11.25 -27.66 28.46
N LEU A 141 11.21 -28.49 27.41
CA LEU A 141 11.95 -28.24 26.17
C LEU A 141 11.40 -27.02 25.41
N ALA A 142 10.08 -26.88 25.34
CA ALA A 142 9.43 -25.70 24.76
C ALA A 142 9.77 -24.43 25.55
N GLU A 143 9.78 -24.51 26.88
CA GLU A 143 10.19 -23.42 27.76
C GLU A 143 11.64 -23.02 27.53
N ARG A 144 12.56 -23.99 27.39
CA ARG A 144 13.95 -23.73 27.03
C ARG A 144 14.06 -22.98 25.69
N GLY A 145 13.31 -23.39 24.66
CA GLY A 145 13.30 -22.69 23.38
C GLY A 145 12.80 -21.24 23.48
N ARG A 146 11.83 -20.98 24.36
CA ARG A 146 11.35 -19.61 24.64
C ARG A 146 12.39 -18.79 25.38
N ILE A 147 13.11 -19.39 26.34
CA ILE A 147 14.21 -18.73 27.07
C ILE A 147 15.34 -18.36 26.11
N ASP A 148 15.77 -19.28 25.25
CA ASP A 148 16.83 -19.02 24.26
C ASP A 148 16.44 -17.88 23.31
N ASN A 149 15.16 -17.83 22.87
CA ASN A 149 14.67 -16.73 22.05
C ASN A 149 14.63 -15.39 22.80
N SER A 150 14.23 -15.40 24.07
CA SER A 150 14.26 -14.21 24.92
C SER A 150 15.68 -13.70 25.16
N HIS A 151 16.66 -14.59 25.30
CA HIS A 151 18.06 -14.20 25.41
C HIS A 151 18.57 -13.49 24.15
N ARG A 152 18.29 -14.03 22.96
CA ARG A 152 18.65 -13.36 21.69
C ARG A 152 18.02 -11.98 21.56
N MET A 153 16.73 -11.87 21.89
CA MET A 153 16.04 -10.57 21.88
C MET A 153 16.67 -9.58 22.88
N THR A 154 17.11 -10.06 24.05
CA THR A 154 17.80 -9.23 25.03
C THR A 154 19.17 -8.76 24.51
N ASP A 155 19.90 -9.63 23.82
CA ASP A 155 21.18 -9.31 23.20
C ASP A 155 21.01 -8.25 22.10
N ASP A 156 19.96 -8.36 21.28
CA ASP A 156 19.64 -7.38 20.24
C ASP A 156 19.32 -6.00 20.85
N VAL A 157 18.51 -5.97 21.93
CA VAL A 157 18.20 -4.73 22.66
C VAL A 157 19.45 -4.13 23.29
N LEU A 158 20.35 -4.94 23.84
CA LEU A 158 21.63 -4.48 24.37
C LEU A 158 22.51 -3.88 23.26
N ALA A 159 22.61 -4.55 22.11
CA ALA A 159 23.36 -4.05 20.96
C ALA A 159 22.81 -2.70 20.47
N GLN A 160 21.50 -2.58 20.34
CA GLN A 160 20.83 -1.33 19.96
C GLN A 160 21.07 -0.22 21.00
N ALA A 161 21.06 -0.54 22.30
CA ALA A 161 21.35 0.41 23.35
C ALA A 161 22.80 0.92 23.30
N TYR A 162 23.78 0.03 23.02
CA TYR A 162 25.18 0.43 22.81
C TYR A 162 25.35 1.35 21.60
N GLU A 163 24.67 1.05 20.49
CA GLU A 163 24.69 1.90 19.30
C GLU A 163 24.08 3.28 19.59
N THR A 164 22.95 3.32 20.28
CA THR A 164 22.27 4.56 20.68
C THR A 164 23.17 5.41 21.59
N ARG A 165 23.87 4.79 22.54
CA ARG A 165 24.84 5.49 23.40
C ARG A 165 26.00 6.08 22.59
N ALA A 166 26.53 5.32 21.62
CA ALA A 166 27.58 5.81 20.74
C ALA A 166 27.09 6.98 19.88
N GLU A 167 25.86 6.92 19.39
CA GLU A 167 25.22 8.00 18.63
C GLU A 167 25.04 9.27 19.48
N PHE A 168 24.57 9.17 20.73
CA PHE A 168 24.52 10.33 21.63
C PHE A 168 25.89 10.94 21.91
N SER A 169 26.95 10.11 22.00
CA SER A 169 28.31 10.62 22.13
C SER A 169 28.75 11.42 20.89
N ARG A 170 28.46 10.92 19.69
CA ARG A 170 28.69 11.64 18.42
C ARG A 170 27.90 12.95 18.36
N GLN A 171 26.62 12.91 18.70
CA GLN A 171 25.76 14.10 18.74
C GLN A 171 26.28 15.16 19.70
N ARG A 172 26.77 14.76 20.89
CA ARG A 172 27.39 15.69 21.83
C ARG A 172 28.61 16.40 21.23
N SER A 173 29.47 15.67 20.52
CA SER A 173 30.61 16.27 19.81
C SER A 173 30.15 17.24 18.73
N SER A 174 29.14 16.87 17.94
CA SER A 174 28.56 17.75 16.92
C SER A 174 27.96 19.02 17.52
N LEU A 175 27.20 18.92 18.62
CA LEU A 175 26.64 20.07 19.34
C LEU A 175 27.73 20.98 19.92
N ALA A 176 28.81 20.40 20.47
CA ALA A 176 29.96 21.18 20.92
C ALA A 176 30.61 21.93 19.74
N GLY A 177 30.74 21.29 18.59
CA GLY A 177 31.23 21.93 17.36
C GLY A 177 30.31 23.06 16.86
N ILE A 178 28.99 22.87 16.91
CA ILE A 178 28.01 23.91 16.57
C ILE A 178 28.11 25.08 17.55
N SER A 179 28.21 24.82 18.86
CA SER A 179 28.38 25.84 19.88
C SER A 179 29.67 26.64 19.67
N ALA A 180 30.78 25.97 19.35
CA ALA A 180 32.04 26.63 19.02
C ALA A 180 31.95 27.50 17.76
N ARG A 181 31.28 27.00 16.69
CA ARG A 181 31.04 27.79 15.47
C ARG A 181 30.13 28.99 15.74
N MET A 182 29.06 28.82 16.53
CA MET A 182 28.16 29.91 16.93
C MET A 182 28.91 30.98 17.72
N SER A 183 29.76 30.57 18.67
CA SER A 183 30.64 31.48 19.39
C SER A 183 31.62 32.18 18.44
N GLY A 184 32.16 31.46 17.45
CA GLY A 184 32.98 32.02 16.38
C GLY A 184 32.25 33.08 15.55
N VAL A 185 30.98 32.84 15.17
CA VAL A 185 30.14 33.81 14.45
C VAL A 185 29.92 35.06 15.29
N LEU A 186 29.57 34.90 16.58
CA LEU A 186 29.41 36.01 17.52
C LEU A 186 30.70 36.84 17.66
N ASN A 187 31.87 36.19 17.66
CA ASN A 187 33.17 36.85 17.74
C ASN A 187 33.61 37.50 16.41
N SER A 188 33.21 36.93 15.26
CA SER A 188 33.55 37.42 13.91
C SER A 188 32.63 38.54 13.40
N MET A 189 31.48 38.76 14.05
CA MET A 189 30.63 39.92 13.85
C MET A 189 30.70 40.88 15.05
N PRO A 190 31.87 41.48 15.37
CA PRO A 190 31.97 42.52 16.39
C PRO A 190 31.33 43.80 15.82
N GLY A 191 30.00 43.88 15.87
CA GLY A 191 29.34 44.98 15.19
C GLY A 191 27.83 44.97 15.18
N ILE A 192 27.14 43.85 15.46
CA ILE A 192 25.65 43.88 15.49
C ILE A 192 25.16 44.89 16.53
N ASN A 193 25.77 44.95 17.72
CA ASN A 193 25.42 45.92 18.75
C ASN A 193 25.77 47.38 18.34
N SER A 194 26.86 47.56 17.59
CA SER A 194 27.26 48.88 17.07
C SER A 194 26.38 49.33 15.89
N LEU A 195 26.00 48.43 14.99
CA LEU A 195 25.09 48.65 13.87
C LEU A 195 23.68 48.96 14.36
N ILE A 196 23.15 48.20 15.33
CA ILE A 196 21.89 48.53 16.03
C ILE A 196 22.00 49.92 16.71
N GLY A 197 23.12 50.21 17.36
CA GLY A 197 23.36 51.50 18.02
C GLY A 197 23.40 52.67 17.03
N MET A 198 24.05 52.51 15.88
CA MET A 198 24.11 53.52 14.82
C MET A 198 22.75 53.78 14.18
N ILE A 199 21.93 52.74 14.00
CA ILE A 199 20.54 52.88 13.50
C ILE A 199 19.69 53.68 14.50
N HIS A 200 19.79 53.36 15.79
CA HIS A 200 19.03 54.06 16.83
C HIS A 200 19.47 55.53 17.01
N SER A 201 20.78 55.83 16.90
CA SER A 201 21.28 57.20 17.03
C SER A 201 20.81 58.11 15.88
N ARG A 202 20.72 57.58 14.66
CA ARG A 202 20.21 58.31 13.49
C ARG A 202 18.72 58.64 13.66
N ARG A 203 17.92 57.66 14.07
CA ARG A 203 16.48 57.85 14.33
C ARG A 203 16.21 58.86 15.46
N ARG A 204 17.06 58.89 16.49
CA ARG A 204 16.96 59.86 17.59
C ARG A 204 17.28 61.29 17.13
N ARG A 205 18.27 61.47 16.25
CA ARG A 205 18.59 62.80 15.68
C ARG A 205 17.44 63.34 14.84
N ASP A 206 16.84 62.52 13.99
CA ASP A 206 15.71 62.93 13.13
C ASP A 206 14.49 63.34 13.99
N ALA A 207 14.21 62.60 15.07
CA ALA A 207 13.14 62.94 16.00
C ALA A 207 13.37 64.27 16.74
N ILE A 208 14.62 64.57 17.14
CA ILE A 208 14.97 65.84 17.78
C ILE A 208 14.78 67.01 16.80
N VAL A 209 15.27 66.87 15.56
CA VAL A 209 15.13 67.91 14.52
C VAL A 209 13.65 68.18 14.23
N LEU A 210 12.86 67.12 14.03
CA LEU A 210 11.42 67.24 13.78
C LEU A 210 10.69 67.90 14.96
N GLY A 211 11.02 67.51 16.20
CA GLY A 211 10.46 68.12 17.41
C GLY A 211 10.79 69.61 17.54
N CYS A 212 12.03 70.01 17.24
CA CYS A 212 12.43 71.42 17.24
C CYS A 212 11.68 72.25 16.20
N VAL A 213 11.50 71.74 14.97
CA VAL A 213 10.75 72.43 13.91
C VAL A 213 9.29 72.63 14.31
N ILE A 214 8.65 71.57 14.82
CA ILE A 214 7.26 71.63 15.29
C ILE A 214 7.13 72.65 16.43
N GLY A 215 8.00 72.60 17.43
CA GLY A 215 8.00 73.53 18.56
C GLY A 215 8.19 74.99 18.14
N LEU A 216 9.11 75.26 17.20
CA LEU A 216 9.36 76.60 16.69
C LEU A 216 8.16 77.14 15.89
N CYS A 217 7.52 76.29 15.07
CA CYS A 217 6.27 76.65 14.38
C CYS A 217 5.14 76.98 15.35
N PHE A 218 4.96 76.20 16.42
CA PHE A 218 3.94 76.48 17.44
C PHE A 218 4.22 77.80 18.18
N LEU A 219 5.46 78.08 18.55
CA LEU A 219 5.83 79.36 19.17
C LEU A 219 5.58 80.54 18.25
N ALA A 220 5.91 80.41 16.96
CA ALA A 220 5.63 81.43 15.96
C ALA A 220 4.13 81.70 15.80
N LEU A 221 3.30 80.64 15.78
CA LEU A 221 1.84 80.78 15.72
C LEU A 221 1.28 81.47 16.96
N ILE A 222 1.72 81.09 18.16
CA ILE A 222 1.28 81.75 19.41
C ILE A 222 1.70 83.23 19.42
N SER A 223 2.92 83.54 18.99
CA SER A 223 3.40 84.92 18.90
C SER A 223 2.64 85.75 17.88
N PHE A 224 2.17 85.15 16.77
CA PHE A 224 1.36 85.83 15.77
C PHE A 224 -0.06 86.08 16.27
N MET A 225 -0.66 85.12 16.97
CA MET A 225 -2.03 85.24 17.51
C MET A 225 -2.12 86.17 18.72
N GLY A 226 -1.02 86.37 19.44
CA GLY A 226 -0.92 87.29 20.58
C GLY A 226 -0.55 88.73 20.22
N ARG A 227 -0.33 89.04 18.94
CA ARG A 227 -0.17 90.40 18.40
C ARG A 227 -1.44 90.84 17.70
#